data_AF-A0ABD0RPE0-F1
#
_entry.id   AF-A0ABD0RPE0-F1
#
_cell.length_a   1.000
_cell.length_b   1.000
_cell.length_c   1.000
_cell.angle_alpha   90.00
_cell.angle_beta   90.00
_cell.angle_gamma   90.00
#
_symmetry.space_group_name_H-M   'P 1'
#
loop_
_entity.id
_entity.type
_entity.pdbx_description
1 polymer ?
#
loop_
_entity_poly.entity_id
_entity_poly.type
_entity_poly.pdbx_seq_one_letter_code
_entity_poly.pdbx_strand_id
1 'polypeptide(L)' 'FDNLYLDMNGIIHQCSHPNDEDVHFRISEEKIFADIFHYLEVLFRIIKPRKVFFMAVDGVAPRAKMNQQ' A
#
# COMPACT_ATOMS: atom_id res chain seq x y z
N PHE A 1 15.48 -0.71 -13.06
CA PHE A 1 16.12 -0.22 -11.82
C PHE A 1 16.75 -1.40 -11.08
N ASP A 2 17.69 -1.18 -10.15
CA ASP A 2 18.26 -2.28 -9.35
C ASP A 2 17.40 -2.61 -8.14
N ASN A 3 16.97 -1.59 -7.40
CA ASN A 3 16.23 -1.75 -6.16
C ASN A 3 14.91 -0.97 -6.26
N LEU A 4 13.82 -1.58 -5.79
CA LEU A 4 12.50 -0.95 -5.63
C LEU A 4 12.09 -1.05 -4.16
N TYR A 5 11.73 0.08 -3.55
CA TYR A 5 11.26 0.18 -2.17
C TYR A 5 9.86 0.76 -2.18
N LEU A 6 8.90 0.08 -1.55
CA LEU A 6 7.52 0.51 -1.45
C LEU A 6 7.13 0.74 0.01
N ASP A 7 6.53 1.91 0.27
CA ASP A 7 5.72 2.17 1.44
C ASP A 7 4.30 1.62 1.17
N MET A 8 3.95 0.57 1.88
CA MET A 8 2.69 -0.14 1.68
C MET A 8 1.49 0.62 2.24
N ASN A 9 1.68 1.55 3.18
CA ASN A 9 0.55 2.24 3.81
C ASN A 9 -0.23 3.07 2.80
N GLY A 10 0.46 3.74 1.88
CA GLY A 10 -0.19 4.48 0.79
C GLY A 10 -0.97 3.57 -0.15
N ILE A 11 -0.44 2.38 -0.46
CA ILE A 11 -1.09 1.40 -1.33
C ILE A 11 -2.33 0.83 -0.63
N ILE A 12 -2.20 0.43 0.64
CA ILE A 12 -3.31 -0.10 1.45
C ILE A 12 -4.42 0.94 1.59
N HIS A 13 -4.07 2.21 1.84
CA HIS A 13 -5.04 3.30 1.91
C HIS A 13 -5.83 3.41 0.60
N GLN A 14 -5.14 3.48 -0.54
CA GLN A 14 -5.77 3.61 -1.84
C GLN A 14 -6.68 2.41 -2.20
N CYS A 15 -6.27 1.19 -1.84
CA CYS A 15 -7.04 -0.03 -2.13
C CYS A 15 -8.22 -0.26 -1.18
N SER A 16 -8.17 0.28 0.04
CA SER A 16 -9.25 0.12 1.03
C SER A 16 -10.28 1.25 0.97
N HIS A 17 -9.85 2.47 0.65
CA HIS A 17 -10.69 3.67 0.61
C HIS A 17 -10.34 4.50 -0.64
N PRO A 18 -10.75 4.05 -1.84
CA PRO A 18 -10.45 4.75 -3.08
C PRO A 18 -11.17 6.10 -3.23
N ASN A 19 -12.21 6.36 -2.41
CA ASN A 19 -12.98 7.60 -2.42
C ASN A 19 -13.43 7.96 -1.00
N ASP A 20 -12.86 9.02 -0.42
CA ASP A 20 -13.16 9.46 0.95
C ASP A 20 -14.58 10.04 1.12
N GLU A 21 -15.27 10.34 0.02
CA GLU A 21 -16.60 10.98 0.05
C GLU A 21 -17.75 9.99 0.30
N ASP A 22 -17.53 8.68 0.15
CA ASP A 22 -18.60 7.69 0.25
C ASP A 22 -18.58 6.94 1.59
N VAL A 23 -19.27 7.51 2.57
CA VAL A 23 -19.37 7.02 3.96
C VAL A 23 -20.01 5.61 4.06
N HIS A 24 -20.64 5.13 2.98
CA HIS A 24 -21.25 3.81 2.90
C HIS A 24 -20.43 2.80 2.11
N PHE A 25 -19.23 3.18 1.63
CA PHE A 25 -18.37 2.27 0.89
C PHE A 25 -18.01 1.06 1.77
N ARG A 26 -18.46 -0.11 1.35
CA ARG A 26 -18.13 -1.39 1.97
C ARG A 26 -17.46 -2.27 0.94
N ILE A 27 -16.17 -2.48 1.12
CA ILE A 27 -15.36 -3.41 0.35
C ILE A 27 -14.99 -4.58 1.25
N SER A 28 -15.03 -5.81 0.72
CA SER A 28 -14.58 -6.97 1.48
C SER A 28 -13.05 -6.97 1.59
N GLU A 29 -12.53 -7.50 2.69
CA GLU A 29 -11.07 -7.67 2.87
C GLU A 29 -10.46 -8.44 1.70
N GLU A 30 -11.14 -9.48 1.20
CA GLU A 30 -10.73 -10.27 0.04
C GLU A 30 -10.51 -9.41 -1.21
N LYS A 31 -11.40 -8.43 -1.46
CA LYS A 31 -11.27 -7.51 -2.59
C LYS A 31 -10.14 -6.51 -2.38
N ILE A 32 -9.97 -5.99 -1.16
CA ILE A 32 -8.84 -5.11 -0.80
C ILE A 32 -7.51 -5.84 -1.09
N PHE A 33 -7.36 -7.08 -0.63
CA PHE A 33 -6.13 -7.86 -0.87
C PHE A 33 -5.90 -8.12 -2.35
N ALA A 34 -6.94 -8.47 -3.11
CA ALA A 34 -6.83 -8.64 -4.56
C ALA A 34 -6.36 -7.36 -5.26
N ASP A 35 -6.85 -6.19 -4.83
CA ASP A 35 -6.45 -4.90 -5.38
C ASP A 35 -5.01 -4.53 -5.01
N ILE A 36 -4.59 -4.80 -3.77
CA ILE A 36 -3.19 -4.63 -3.35
C ILE A 36 -2.27 -5.48 -4.23
N PHE A 37 -2.60 -6.76 -4.44
CA PHE A 37 -1.78 -7.64 -5.27
C PHE A 37 -1.72 -7.17 -6.72
N HIS A 38 -2.85 -6.74 -7.29
CA HIS A 38 -2.88 -6.20 -8.64
C HIS A 38 -2.01 -4.95 -8.77
N TYR A 39 -2.10 -4.04 -7.80
CA TYR A 39 -1.30 -2.81 -7.79
C TYR A 39 0.20 -3.10 -7.72
N LEU A 40 0.61 -4.03 -6.85
CA LEU A 40 2.00 -4.46 -6.73
C LEU A 40 2.51 -5.13 -8.02
N GLU A 41 1.70 -5.98 -8.65
CA GLU A 41 2.05 -6.65 -9.90
C GLU A 41 2.32 -5.64 -11.02
N VAL A 42 1.41 -4.67 -11.19
CA VAL A 42 1.54 -3.61 -12.20
C VAL A 42 2.83 -2.81 -11.97
N LEU A 43 3.07 -2.35 -10.74
CA LEU A 43 4.30 -1.59 -10.41
C LEU A 43 5.57 -2.41 -10.67
N PHE A 44 5.59 -3.66 -10.22
CA PHE A 44 6.75 -4.53 -10.39
C PHE A 44 7.05 -4.78 -11.87
N ARG A 45 6.02 -5.03 -12.69
CA ARG A 45 6.16 -5.26 -14.14
C ARG A 45 6.61 -4.03 -14.91
N ILE A 46 6.23 -2.84 -14.46
CA ILE A 46 6.68 -1.58 -15.07
C ILE A 46 8.15 -1.32 -14.70
N ILE A 47 8.50 -1.39 -13.43
CA ILE A 47 9.80 -0.95 -12.91
C ILE A 47 10.91 -1.98 -13.13
N LYS A 48 10.55 -3.28 -13.07
CA LYS A 48 11.43 -4.45 -13.26
C LYS A 48 12.72 -4.34 -12.41
N PRO A 49 12.62 -4.34 -11.06
CA PRO A 49 13.80 -4.30 -10.21
C PRO A 49 14.67 -5.54 -10.42
N ARG A 50 15.99 -5.37 -10.48
CA ARG A 50 16.94 -6.45 -10.83
C ARG A 50 17.58 -7.14 -9.62
N LYS A 51 17.56 -6.51 -8.44
CA LYS A 51 18.26 -6.98 -7.24
C LYS A 51 17.33 -7.06 -6.04
N VAL A 52 16.73 -5.92 -5.65
CA VAL A 52 15.91 -5.85 -4.43
C VAL A 52 14.51 -5.35 -4.75
N PHE A 53 13.52 -6.05 -4.21
CA PHE A 53 12.16 -5.55 -4.09
C PHE A 53 11.76 -5.60 -2.62
N PHE A 54 11.76 -4.43 -1.98
CA PHE A 54 11.50 -4.28 -0.55
C PHE A 54 10.16 -3.57 -0.36
N MET A 55 9.33 -4.10 0.54
CA MET A 55 8.02 -3.56 0.86
C MET A 55 7.93 -3.43 2.38
N ALA A 56 7.57 -2.25 2.87
CA ALA A 56 7.43 -1.99 4.30
C ALA A 56 6.01 -1.53 4.63
N VAL A 57 5.46 -2.07 5.70
CA VAL A 57 4.23 -1.60 6.37
C VAL A 57 4.68 -0.93 7.67
N ASP A 58 4.03 0.18 8.06
CA ASP A 58 4.41 0.83 9.33
C ASP A 58 4.18 -0.12 10.51
N GLY A 59 5.21 -0.25 11.34
CA GLY A 59 5.09 -0.79 12.69
C GLY A 59 4.67 0.30 13.69
N VAL A 60 4.91 0.04 14.97
CA VAL A 60 4.63 1.02 16.03
C VAL A 60 5.48 2.29 15.81
N ALA A 61 4.81 3.43 15.69
CA ALA A 61 5.44 4.71 15.47
C ALA A 61 6.02 5.31 16.77
N PRO A 62 7.08 6.14 16.69
CA PRO A 62 7.55 6.90 17.84
C PRO A 62 6.50 7.92 18.31
N ARG A 63 6.52 8.26 19.60
CA ARG A 63 5.49 9.10 20.26
C ARG A 63 5.17 10.41 19.53
N ALA A 64 6.16 11.07 18.94
CA ALA A 64 5.95 12.30 18.19
C ALA A 64 5.01 12.13 16.99
N LYS A 65 5.10 11.01 16.27
CA LYS A 65 4.23 10.67 15.13
C LYS A 65 2.87 10.14 15.62
N MET A 66 2.85 9.38 16.72
CA MET A 66 1.59 8.90 17.33
C MET A 66 0.63 10.02 17.71
N ASN A 67 1.12 11.20 18.08
CA ASN A 67 0.26 12.35 18.43
C ASN A 67 -0.48 12.97 17.21
N GLN A 68 -0.11 12.60 15.98
CA GLN A 68 -0.65 13.15 14.73
C GLN A 68 -1.43 12.13 13.88
N GLN A 69 -1.34 10.83 14.22
CA GLN A 69 -2.09 9.75 13.58
C GLN A 69 -3.50 9.65 14.15
#